data_AF-A0AAU1M6G7-F1
#
_entry.id   AF-A0AAU1M6G7-F1
#
_cell.length_a   1.000
_cell.length_b   1.000
_cell.length_c   1.000
_cell.angle_alpha   90.00
_cell.angle_beta   90.00
_cell.angle_gamma   90.00
#
_symmetry.space_group_name_H-M   'P 1'
#
loop_
_entity.id
_entity.type
_entity.pdbx_description
1 polymer ?
#
loop_
_entity_poly.entity_id
_entity_poly.type
_entity_poly.pdbx_seq_one_letter_code
_entity_poly.pdbx_strand_id
1 'polypeptide(L)'
;MTDHAPWSEAELRALAEESMVDAWGEGEQRGAFCVAIADHLAVPFTTHVLGVVVRVEAVEENLGGIVALCRRGSHRQAVGILDLPLPDPPPEGAEYIEAYRLYG
;
A
#
# COMPACT_ATOMS: atom_id res chain seq x y z
N MET A 1 9.76 18.16 13.41
CA MET A 1 8.48 17.89 12.73
C MET A 1 8.29 16.40 12.84
N THR A 2 7.64 15.97 13.91
CA THR A 2 7.48 14.55 14.21
C THR A 2 6.47 13.98 13.24
N ASP A 3 6.98 13.18 12.31
CA ASP A 3 6.27 12.43 11.30
C ASP A 3 5.55 11.27 12.02
N HIS A 4 4.43 11.58 12.66
CA HIS A 4 3.57 10.54 13.20
C HIS A 4 2.54 10.27 12.13
N ALA A 5 2.75 9.18 11.40
CA ALA A 5 1.67 8.51 10.68
C ALA A 5 0.45 8.47 11.61
N PRO A 6 -0.77 8.67 11.10
CA PRO A 6 -1.98 8.80 11.93
C PRO A 6 -2.32 7.53 12.73
N TRP A 7 -1.53 6.46 12.59
CA TRP A 7 -1.67 5.17 13.25
C TRP A 7 -0.45 4.86 14.12
N SER A 8 -0.70 4.32 15.31
CA SER A 8 0.33 3.80 16.20
C SER A 8 0.86 2.45 15.71
N GLU A 9 2.07 2.09 16.14
CA GLU A 9 2.67 0.79 15.83
C GLU A 9 1.77 -0.38 16.29
N ALA A 10 1.12 -0.26 17.46
CA ALA A 10 0.24 -1.29 17.98
C ALA A 10 -1.00 -1.51 17.10
N GLU A 11 -1.60 -0.43 16.59
CA GLU A 11 -2.73 -0.50 15.66
C GLU A 11 -2.30 -1.17 14.35
N LEU A 12 -1.14 -0.80 13.81
CA LEU A 12 -0.61 -1.39 12.58
C LEU A 12 -0.27 -2.88 12.73
N ARG A 13 0.26 -3.31 13.89
CA ARG A 13 0.50 -4.73 14.17
C ARG A 13 -0.79 -5.53 14.25
N ALA A 14 -1.81 -5.00 14.94
CA ALA A 14 -3.12 -5.64 15.01
C ALA A 14 -3.73 -5.78 13.61
N LEU A 15 -3.64 -4.73 12.78
CA LEU A 15 -4.14 -4.76 11.41
C LEU A 15 -3.39 -5.76 10.52
N ALA A 16 -2.06 -5.86 10.70
CA ALA A 16 -1.24 -6.86 10.02
C ALA A 16 -1.66 -8.28 10.39
N GLU A 17 -1.80 -8.57 11.69
CA GLU A 17 -2.25 -9.87 12.19
C GLU A 17 -3.63 -10.25 11.66
N GLU A 18 -4.56 -9.31 11.61
CA GLU A 18 -5.90 -9.51 11.02
C GLU A 18 -5.84 -9.78 9.51
N SER A 19 -4.99 -9.06 8.78
CA SER A 19 -4.85 -9.19 7.32
C SER A 19 -4.26 -10.53 6.88
N MET A 20 -3.57 -11.24 7.77
CA MET A 20 -2.89 -12.51 7.48
C MET A 20 -3.50 -13.70 8.23
N VAL A 21 -4.73 -13.58 8.72
CA VAL A 21 -5.44 -14.72 9.31
C VAL A 21 -5.46 -15.86 8.29
N ASP A 22 -4.91 -17.00 8.70
CA ASP A 22 -4.74 -18.22 7.88
C ASP A 22 -3.78 -18.11 6.69
N ALA A 23 -2.91 -17.09 6.63
CA ALA A 23 -1.85 -16.99 5.63
C ALA A 23 -0.54 -17.62 6.14
N TRP A 24 -0.16 -18.77 5.57
CA TRP A 24 0.99 -19.55 5.99
C TRP A 24 2.20 -19.33 5.07
N GLY A 25 3.22 -18.65 5.61
CA GLY A 25 4.47 -18.39 4.92
C GLY A 25 4.42 -17.16 4.00
N GLU A 26 5.59 -16.75 3.53
CA GLU A 26 5.82 -15.43 2.92
C GLU A 26 4.93 -15.15 1.69
N GLY A 27 4.72 -16.15 0.83
CA GLY A 27 3.90 -16.00 -0.38
C GLY A 27 2.41 -15.81 -0.06
N GLU A 28 1.88 -16.59 0.87
CA GLU A 28 0.48 -16.46 1.30
C GLU A 28 0.25 -15.14 2.05
N GLN A 29 1.19 -14.76 2.93
CA GLN A 29 1.14 -13.48 3.65
C GLN A 29 1.17 -12.29 2.69
N ARG A 30 2.01 -12.33 1.66
CA ARG A 30 2.07 -11.30 0.63
C ARG A 30 0.77 -11.24 -0.18
N GLY A 31 0.21 -12.38 -0.57
CA GLY A 31 -1.08 -12.45 -1.25
C GLY A 31 -2.21 -11.87 -0.40
N ALA A 32 -2.24 -12.22 0.90
CA ALA A 32 -3.24 -11.73 1.84
C ALA A 32 -3.17 -10.21 2.01
N PHE A 33 -1.97 -9.64 2.15
CA PHE A 33 -1.78 -8.19 2.16
C PHE A 33 -2.16 -7.53 0.84
N CYS A 34 -1.88 -8.16 -0.31
CA CYS A 34 -2.29 -7.61 -1.60
C CYS A 34 -3.80 -7.46 -1.68
N VAL A 35 -4.55 -8.46 -1.23
CA VAL A 35 -6.01 -8.44 -1.18
C VAL A 35 -6.50 -7.35 -0.22
N ALA A 36 -5.99 -7.33 1.01
CA ALA A 36 -6.39 -6.34 2.01
C ALA A 36 -6.15 -4.90 1.53
N ILE A 37 -4.99 -4.62 0.95
CA ILE A 37 -4.68 -3.29 0.41
C ILE A 37 -5.60 -2.97 -0.79
N ALA A 38 -5.83 -3.92 -1.70
CA ALA A 38 -6.68 -3.69 -2.87
C ALA A 38 -8.16 -3.44 -2.49
N ASP A 39 -8.66 -4.10 -1.44
CA ASP A 39 -10.04 -3.98 -0.99
C ASP A 39 -10.31 -2.69 -0.20
N HIS A 40 -9.32 -2.22 0.58
CA HIS A 40 -9.51 -1.10 1.49
C HIS A 40 -8.94 0.23 1.00
N LEU A 41 -7.87 0.22 0.18
CA LEU A 41 -7.26 1.45 -0.29
C LEU A 41 -8.19 2.20 -1.25
N ALA A 42 -8.62 3.39 -0.86
CA ALA A 42 -9.44 4.24 -1.69
C ALA A 42 -8.66 4.71 -2.93
N VAL A 43 -8.95 4.08 -4.07
CA VAL A 43 -8.49 4.48 -5.39
C VAL A 43 -9.66 5.04 -6.22
N PRO A 44 -9.41 6.01 -7.13
CA PRO A 44 -8.11 6.57 -7.46
C PRO A 44 -7.74 7.80 -6.62
N PHE A 45 -6.46 7.94 -6.31
CA PHE A 45 -5.88 9.16 -5.71
C PHE A 45 -4.66 9.62 -6.48
N THR A 46 -4.16 10.81 -6.16
CA THR A 46 -2.98 11.41 -6.80
C THR A 46 -1.84 11.52 -5.80
N THR A 47 -0.62 11.21 -6.24
CA THR A 47 0.60 11.38 -5.45
C THR A 47 1.78 11.79 -6.33
N HIS A 48 2.95 12.03 -5.74
CA HIS A 48 4.19 12.37 -6.42
C HIS A 48 5.18 11.21 -6.35
N VAL A 49 5.53 10.63 -7.51
CA VAL A 49 6.61 9.64 -7.62
C VAL A 49 7.81 10.33 -8.26
N LEU A 50 8.94 10.42 -7.53
CA LEU A 50 10.15 11.13 -7.98
C LEU A 50 9.88 12.57 -8.48
N GLY A 51 8.98 13.27 -7.80
CA GLY A 51 8.56 14.64 -8.14
C GLY A 51 7.51 14.75 -9.26
N VAL A 52 7.12 13.62 -9.87
CA VAL A 52 6.13 13.58 -10.95
C VAL A 52 4.76 13.21 -10.41
N VAL A 53 3.75 14.02 -10.71
CA VAL A 53 2.35 13.74 -10.37
C VAL A 53 1.86 12.52 -11.16
N VAL A 54 1.35 11.53 -10.44
CA VAL A 54 0.74 10.30 -10.98
C VAL A 54 -0.60 10.03 -10.32
N ARG A 55 -1.52 9.39 -11.05
CA ARG A 55 -2.77 8.86 -10.51
C ARG A 55 -2.58 7.38 -10.19
N VAL A 56 -2.80 6.99 -8.95
CA VAL A 56 -2.87 5.58 -8.53
C VAL A 56 -4.26 5.07 -8.87
N GLU A 57 -4.36 3.96 -9.60
CA GLU A 57 -5.64 3.43 -10.11
C GLU A 57 -6.01 2.07 -9.55
N ALA A 58 -5.03 1.27 -9.12
CA ALA A 58 -5.23 -0.06 -8.54
C ALA A 58 -3.97 -0.52 -7.79
N VAL A 59 -4.13 -1.59 -7.02
CA VAL A 59 -3.04 -2.35 -6.40
C VAL A 59 -3.16 -3.81 -6.81
N GLU A 60 -2.05 -4.43 -7.19
CA GLU A 60 -1.99 -5.82 -7.67
C GLU A 60 -0.69 -6.50 -7.22
N GLU A 61 -0.68 -7.84 -7.17
CA GLU A 61 0.55 -8.61 -6.99
C GLU A 61 1.23 -8.85 -8.35
N ASN A 62 2.56 -8.78 -8.38
CA ASN A 62 3.37 -9.19 -9.52
C ASN A 62 4.59 -10.01 -9.07
N LEU A 63 5.45 -10.39 -10.03
CA LEU A 63 6.64 -11.22 -9.77
C LEU A 63 7.62 -10.63 -8.74
N GLY A 64 7.61 -9.31 -8.52
CA GLY A 64 8.47 -8.60 -7.58
C GLY A 64 7.79 -8.19 -6.28
N GLY A 65 6.49 -8.47 -6.11
CA GLY A 65 5.72 -8.16 -4.91
C GLY A 65 4.44 -7.39 -5.20
N ILE A 66 3.93 -6.67 -4.20
CA ILE A 66 2.74 -5.84 -4.32
C ILE A 66 3.11 -4.52 -4.98
N VAL A 67 2.35 -4.10 -6.00
CA VAL A 67 2.57 -2.86 -6.74
C VAL A 67 1.31 -2.02 -6.88
N ALA A 68 1.49 -0.69 -6.86
CA ALA A 68 0.49 0.27 -7.27
C ALA A 68 0.59 0.55 -8.76
N LEU A 69 -0.53 0.44 -9.47
CA LEU A 69 -0.65 0.81 -10.87
C LEU A 69 -0.87 2.32 -11.00
N CYS A 70 0.19 3.01 -11.43
CA CYS A 70 0.22 4.46 -11.57
C CYS A 70 0.07 4.86 -13.04
N ARG A 71 -0.70 5.91 -13.31
CA ARG A 71 -0.90 6.48 -14.65
C ARG A 71 -0.52 7.95 -14.69
N ARG A 72 0.14 8.34 -15.78
CA ARG A 72 0.38 9.73 -16.18
C ARG A 72 0.13 9.89 -17.68
N GLY A 73 -0.98 10.55 -18.03
CA GLY A 73 -1.42 10.64 -19.42
C GLY A 73 -1.65 9.24 -20.01
N SER A 74 -0.91 8.90 -21.07
CA SER A 74 -0.89 7.57 -21.70
C SER A 74 0.11 6.59 -21.09
N HIS A 75 1.01 7.05 -20.22
CA HIS A 75 2.03 6.21 -19.61
C HIS A 75 1.47 5.50 -18.38
N ARG A 76 1.77 4.20 -18.26
CA ARG A 76 1.44 3.36 -17.10
C ARG A 76 2.74 2.81 -16.51
N GLN A 77 2.82 2.80 -15.19
CA GLN A 77 3.97 2.31 -14.43
C GLN A 77 3.49 1.56 -13.20
N ALA A 78 4.12 0.42 -12.92
CA ALA A 78 4.00 -0.24 -11.63
C ALA A 78 5.04 0.35 -10.67
N VAL A 79 4.61 0.75 -9.48
CA VAL A 79 5.47 1.24 -8.39
C VAL A 79 5.33 0.25 -7.22
N GLY A 80 6.43 -0.19 -6.62
CA GLY A 80 6.39 -1.02 -5.42
C GLY A 80 5.52 -0.38 -4.34
N ILE A 81 4.63 -1.14 -3.70
CA ILE A 81 3.67 -0.54 -2.77
C ILE A 81 4.36 0.17 -1.59
N LEU A 82 5.52 -0.35 -1.17
CA LEU A 82 6.33 0.22 -0.10
C LEU A 82 7.10 1.47 -0.54
N ASP A 83 7.36 1.61 -1.84
CA ASP A 83 8.01 2.76 -2.47
C ASP A 83 7.02 3.85 -2.90
N LEU A 84 5.70 3.60 -2.76
CA LEU A 84 4.65 4.53 -3.12
C LEU A 84 4.57 5.66 -2.08
N PRO A 85 4.85 6.92 -2.45
CA PRO A 85 4.66 8.03 -1.53
C PRO A 85 3.16 8.26 -1.34
N LEU A 86 2.70 8.42 -0.10
CA LEU A 86 1.31 8.77 0.20
C LEU A 86 1.13 10.30 0.18
N PRO A 87 -0.01 10.82 -0.31
CA PRO A 87 -0.35 12.23 -0.15
C PRO A 87 -0.66 12.56 1.32
N ASP A 88 -0.70 13.85 1.65
CA ASP A 88 -1.15 14.37 2.95
C ASP A 88 -2.45 15.20 2.75
N PRO A 89 -3.60 14.78 3.32
CA PRO A 89 -3.79 13.56 4.12
C PRO A 89 -3.73 12.28 3.26
N PRO A 90 -3.41 11.12 3.88
CA PRO A 90 -3.42 9.83 3.17
C PRO A 90 -4.85 9.45 2.74
N PRO A 91 -5.00 8.66 1.67
CA PRO A 91 -6.30 8.10 1.30
C PRO A 91 -6.78 7.12 2.38
N GLU A 92 -8.10 6.91 2.45
CA GLU A 92 -8.69 5.86 3.27
C GLU A 92 -8.09 4.49 2.90
N GLY A 93 -7.81 3.66 3.89
CA GLY A 93 -7.19 2.35 3.71
C GLY A 93 -5.67 2.37 3.51
N ALA A 94 -5.00 3.53 3.61
CA ALA A 94 -3.55 3.61 3.56
C ALA A 94 -2.85 2.93 4.76
N GLU A 95 -3.55 2.73 5.88
CA GLU A 95 -3.07 1.96 7.04
C GLU A 95 -2.64 0.55 6.68
N TYR A 96 -3.26 -0.09 5.68
CA TYR A 96 -2.89 -1.44 5.25
C TYR A 96 -1.51 -1.47 4.57
N ILE A 97 -1.11 -0.37 3.90
CA ILE A 97 0.24 -0.21 3.34
C ILE A 97 1.26 -0.05 4.48
N GLU A 98 0.93 0.73 5.51
CA GLU A 98 1.80 0.90 6.68
C GLU A 98 1.91 -0.38 7.52
N ALA A 99 0.83 -1.13 7.68
CA ALA A 99 0.83 -2.44 8.34
C ALA A 99 1.73 -3.43 7.60
N TYR A 100 1.65 -3.46 6.26
CA TYR A 100 2.55 -4.27 5.45
C TYR A 100 4.02 -3.86 5.60
N ARG A 101 4.29 -2.54 5.63
CA ARG A 101 5.64 -2.00 5.85
C ARG A 101 6.24 -2.39 7.20
N LEU A 102 5.42 -2.43 8.24
CA LEU A 102 5.85 -2.77 9.60
C LEU A 102 6.10 -4.27 9.79
N TYR A 103 5.38 -5.10 9.03
CA TYR A 103 5.51 -6.55 9.09
C TYR A 103 6.71 -7.09 8.30
N GLY A 104 7.05 -6.44 7.17
CA GLY A 104 8.13 -6.82 6.26
C GLY A 104 9.55 -6.59 6.79
#